data_AF-D5GMB9-F1
#
_entry.id   AF-D5GMB9-F1
#
_cell.length_a   1.000
_cell.length_b   1.000
_cell.length_c   1.000
_cell.angle_alpha   90.00
_cell.angle_beta   90.00
_cell.angle_gamma   90.00
#
_symmetry.space_group_name_H-M   'P 1'
#
loop_
_entity.id
_entity.type
_entity.pdbx_description
1 polymer ?
#
loop_
_entity_poly.entity_id
_entity_poly.type
_entity_poly.pdbx_seq_one_letter_code
_entity_poly.pdbx_strand_id
1 'polypeptide(L)'
;MSKRPADPLVSPDSGLKNRSRETADEGTDHTRYPPEMGEFEDNYEDEYEEDEEVLEAGDEDDEQGGAQIGGKGGAGKDNMEIDQQVYIPSRRVLGKDEILEPDPTAYHMLHSMNVNWPCLSFDVLQDGLGDERRGYPQMVYLVAGTQAARAKDNEVTVMKLSGLQRMQQSKEDEDEDDDASDTEDDPILESRSLQCPTTTNRIRASPHAHHAASMAETGDVYIWDLSPHYRSLESPGTAIPASANKPTATLKMHRHVEGYAIDWSSNPRDVMGRITTGDNSGKIFISARKEGGTWSTDSSPLKGHTGSIEELQWSPNERHVFASASSDGTVKIYDARAQTKKHQLSVDVSSSDVNVASWCRAVPHLLATGADDGVWGVWDLRTFPNTLKGKHVSATASFTFHQQPITSIEFHPTEDSIVSVASADSTITLWDLSVELDDEESKDSGGVEDIPPQLLFVHYHKDVKEVHWQRQAPGVVIGTGGEGFRYFVLLYISLLGVIVHWLTCYPSPASVFKTISV
;
A
#
# COMPACT_ATOMS: atom_id res chain seq x y z
N MET A 1 13.74 1.66 16.55
CA MET A 1 12.61 0.75 16.87
C MET A 1 12.90 -0.33 17.94
N SER A 2 12.17 -0.35 19.06
CA SER A 2 12.10 -1.51 19.96
C SER A 2 11.05 -2.50 19.45
N LYS A 3 11.47 -3.73 19.09
CA LYS A 3 10.66 -4.94 18.82
C LYS A 3 9.14 -4.68 18.74
N ARG A 4 8.63 -4.38 17.53
CA ARG A 4 7.18 -4.23 17.30
C ARG A 4 6.49 -5.52 17.77
N PRO A 5 5.58 -5.47 18.76
CA PRO A 5 4.90 -6.67 19.24
C PRO A 5 4.08 -7.29 18.11
N ALA A 6 4.01 -8.62 18.07
CA ALA A 6 3.05 -9.33 17.23
C ALA A 6 1.66 -9.19 17.87
N ASP A 7 0.69 -8.70 17.09
CA ASP A 7 -0.66 -8.47 17.59
C ASP A 7 -1.49 -9.76 17.66
N PRO A 8 -2.46 -9.84 18.59
CA PRO A 8 -3.41 -10.95 18.66
C PRO A 8 -4.34 -10.96 17.45
N LEU A 9 -4.53 -12.15 16.86
CA LEU A 9 -5.37 -12.41 15.70
C LEU A 9 -6.80 -11.87 15.88
N VAL A 10 -7.26 -11.05 14.94
CA VAL A 10 -8.70 -10.81 14.71
C VAL A 10 -9.20 -11.91 13.77
N SER A 11 -10.29 -12.56 14.15
CA SER A 11 -10.98 -13.55 13.30
C SER A 11 -11.39 -12.91 11.97
N PRO A 12 -11.25 -13.61 10.82
CA PRO A 12 -11.60 -13.04 9.53
C PRO A 12 -13.11 -12.87 9.45
N ASP A 13 -13.59 -11.63 9.59
CA ASP A 13 -14.94 -11.27 9.17
C ASP A 13 -14.89 -10.85 7.69
N SER A 14 -15.84 -11.39 6.93
CA SER A 14 -16.08 -11.21 5.48
C SER A 14 -14.90 -10.74 4.60
N GLY A 15 -13.94 -11.63 4.34
CA GLY A 15 -12.94 -11.46 3.28
C GLY A 15 -13.01 -12.60 2.26
N LEU A 16 -12.74 -12.27 0.99
CA LEU A 16 -12.79 -13.18 -0.16
C LEU A 16 -12.03 -14.50 0.11
N LYS A 17 -12.70 -15.65 -0.13
CA LYS A 17 -12.18 -16.99 0.18
C LYS A 17 -11.01 -17.34 -0.72
N ASN A 18 -9.83 -17.49 -0.10
CA ASN A 18 -8.62 -18.03 -0.70
C ASN A 18 -8.89 -19.45 -1.28
N ARG A 19 -8.80 -19.63 -2.61
CA ARG A 19 -9.02 -20.93 -3.26
C ARG A 19 -7.69 -21.66 -3.48
N SER A 20 -7.31 -22.54 -2.56
CA SER A 20 -6.29 -23.58 -2.80
C SER A 20 -6.98 -24.89 -3.20
N ARG A 21 -6.65 -25.44 -4.38
CA ARG A 21 -7.23 -26.72 -4.86
C ARG A 21 -6.21 -27.85 -4.70
N GLU A 22 -6.59 -28.89 -3.98
CA GLU A 22 -5.83 -30.14 -3.85
C GLU A 22 -5.89 -30.97 -5.14
N THR A 23 -4.76 -31.57 -5.50
CA THR A 23 -4.60 -32.47 -6.66
C THR A 23 -5.20 -33.84 -6.35
N ALA A 24 -6.15 -34.29 -7.16
CA ALA A 24 -6.70 -35.63 -7.09
C ALA A 24 -5.92 -36.60 -7.99
N ASP A 25 -5.68 -37.77 -7.43
CA ASP A 25 -4.89 -38.92 -7.89
C ASP A 25 -5.50 -39.63 -9.11
N GLU A 26 -4.65 -40.30 -9.88
CA GLU A 26 -4.98 -41.02 -11.13
C GLU A 26 -5.70 -42.35 -10.88
N GLY A 27 -6.62 -42.70 -11.78
CA GLY A 27 -7.22 -44.03 -11.88
C GLY A 27 -7.87 -44.27 -13.24
N THR A 28 -7.13 -44.94 -14.13
CA THR A 28 -7.50 -45.83 -15.28
C THR A 28 -9.00 -46.20 -15.41
N ASP A 29 -9.68 -46.37 -16.56
CA ASP A 29 -9.28 -46.96 -17.86
C ASP A 29 -10.42 -46.84 -18.93
N HIS A 30 -10.02 -46.88 -20.21
CA HIS A 30 -10.67 -47.38 -21.45
C HIS A 30 -12.03 -46.91 -22.05
N THR A 31 -11.92 -46.35 -23.28
CA THR A 31 -12.49 -46.77 -24.61
C THR A 31 -13.51 -45.90 -25.41
N ARG A 32 -13.07 -45.55 -26.65
CA ARG A 32 -13.74 -45.46 -27.99
C ARG A 32 -14.79 -44.36 -28.35
N TYR A 33 -14.36 -43.45 -29.26
CA TYR A 33 -14.94 -42.88 -30.53
C TYR A 33 -16.46 -43.00 -30.88
N PRO A 34 -17.04 -42.17 -31.82
CA PRO A 34 -17.29 -40.71 -31.82
C PRO A 34 -18.74 -40.41 -32.38
N PRO A 35 -19.06 -39.31 -33.13
CA PRO A 35 -20.17 -38.38 -32.87
C PRO A 35 -21.43 -38.58 -33.74
N GLU A 36 -22.55 -37.94 -33.39
CA GLU A 36 -23.67 -37.76 -34.34
C GLU A 36 -24.40 -36.43 -34.14
N MET A 37 -24.56 -35.72 -35.25
CA MET A 37 -25.38 -34.51 -35.41
C MET A 37 -26.86 -34.86 -35.36
N GLY A 38 -27.69 -33.92 -34.91
CA GLY A 38 -29.13 -33.97 -35.05
C GLY A 38 -29.71 -32.56 -35.16
N GLU A 39 -30.02 -32.16 -36.39
CA GLU A 39 -30.92 -31.07 -36.75
C GLU A 39 -32.33 -31.36 -36.21
N PHE A 40 -33.07 -30.33 -35.80
CA PHE A 40 -34.54 -30.35 -35.85
C PHE A 40 -35.05 -28.96 -36.23
N GLU A 41 -35.77 -28.94 -37.36
CA GLU A 41 -36.45 -27.81 -38.00
C GLU A 41 -37.77 -27.44 -37.29
N ASP A 42 -38.01 -26.13 -37.29
CA ASP A 42 -39.22 -25.30 -37.47
C ASP A 42 -40.66 -25.89 -37.43
N ASN A 43 -41.56 -25.03 -36.91
CA ASN A 43 -42.88 -24.54 -37.42
C ASN A 43 -43.84 -24.35 -36.21
N TYR A 44 -44.51 -23.21 -35.97
CA TYR A 44 -45.37 -22.39 -36.83
C TYR A 44 -45.52 -20.94 -36.26
N GLU A 45 -45.53 -19.93 -37.15
CA GLU A 45 -46.62 -18.96 -37.45
C GLU A 45 -47.79 -18.89 -36.43
N ASP A 46 -48.48 -17.77 -36.14
CA ASP A 46 -48.56 -16.39 -36.62
C ASP A 46 -49.46 -15.60 -35.63
N GLU A 47 -49.55 -14.28 -35.85
CA GLU A 47 -50.68 -13.36 -35.58
C GLU A 47 -50.36 -12.16 -34.66
N TYR A 48 -50.19 -11.02 -35.36
CA TYR A 48 -50.27 -9.65 -34.88
C TYR A 48 -51.72 -9.28 -34.57
N GLU A 49 -51.94 -8.37 -33.62
CA GLU A 49 -52.95 -7.30 -33.75
C GLU A 49 -52.49 -6.08 -32.92
N GLU A 50 -52.34 -4.95 -33.62
CA GLU A 50 -52.32 -3.56 -33.14
C GLU A 50 -53.71 -3.26 -32.52
N ASP A 51 -53.94 -2.37 -31.55
CA ASP A 51 -53.85 -0.91 -31.61
C ASP A 51 -54.51 -0.29 -30.34
N GLU A 52 -54.37 1.02 -30.21
CA GLU A 52 -55.23 2.01 -29.52
C GLU A 52 -54.81 2.61 -28.16
N GLU A 53 -54.21 3.80 -28.29
CA GLU A 53 -54.19 4.93 -27.37
C GLU A 53 -55.59 5.35 -26.88
N VAL A 54 -55.70 5.77 -25.62
CA VAL A 54 -56.74 6.71 -25.17
C VAL A 54 -56.11 7.79 -24.28
N LEU A 55 -56.19 9.03 -24.76
CA LEU A 55 -55.98 10.28 -24.03
C LEU A 55 -57.32 10.87 -23.59
N GLU A 56 -57.43 11.33 -22.34
CA GLU A 56 -58.31 12.43 -21.87
C GLU A 56 -57.81 12.81 -20.45
N ALA A 57 -57.20 13.97 -20.16
CA ALA A 57 -57.80 15.30 -19.97
C ALA A 57 -59.11 15.23 -19.15
N GLY A 58 -59.34 15.89 -18.03
CA GLY A 58 -58.73 16.92 -17.21
C GLY A 58 -59.84 17.35 -16.22
N ASP A 59 -59.51 17.92 -15.06
CA ASP A 59 -60.29 19.00 -14.41
C ASP A 59 -59.69 19.35 -13.04
N GLU A 60 -59.47 20.65 -12.86
CA GLU A 60 -59.06 21.36 -11.65
C GLU A 60 -60.33 21.77 -10.86
N ASP A 61 -60.22 21.86 -9.52
CA ASP A 61 -60.61 23.04 -8.70
C ASP A 61 -60.88 22.69 -7.21
N ASP A 62 -60.01 23.26 -6.37
CA ASP A 62 -60.25 24.14 -5.21
C ASP A 62 -60.87 23.75 -3.83
N GLU A 63 -60.14 24.26 -2.83
CA GLU A 63 -60.51 24.87 -1.54
C GLU A 63 -60.68 24.07 -0.20
N GLN A 64 -59.69 24.29 0.67
CA GLN A 64 -59.73 24.71 2.10
C GLN A 64 -60.59 23.99 3.16
N GLY A 65 -59.89 23.41 4.15
CA GLY A 65 -60.03 23.81 5.58
C GLY A 65 -60.92 22.97 6.51
N GLY A 66 -60.30 22.32 7.51
CA GLY A 66 -61.02 21.85 8.72
C GLY A 66 -60.29 20.81 9.56
N ALA A 67 -59.75 21.24 10.71
CA ALA A 67 -59.11 20.38 11.70
C ALA A 67 -60.13 19.59 12.55
N GLN A 68 -59.93 18.28 12.74
CA GLN A 68 -60.14 17.63 14.04
C GLN A 68 -59.47 16.26 14.20
N ILE A 69 -59.13 16.01 15.46
CA ILE A 69 -58.25 15.00 16.06
C ILE A 69 -58.85 13.59 16.04
N GLY A 70 -58.02 12.57 15.79
CA GLY A 70 -58.33 11.16 16.04
C GLY A 70 -57.10 10.27 15.89
N GLY A 71 -56.37 10.04 16.97
CA GLY A 71 -55.13 9.26 16.95
C GLY A 71 -55.32 7.75 16.68
N LYS A 72 -54.32 7.15 16.04
CA LYS A 72 -53.92 5.74 16.22
C LYS A 72 -52.63 5.44 15.45
N GLY A 73 -51.68 4.82 16.16
CA GLY A 73 -50.74 3.86 15.59
C GLY A 73 -49.46 4.46 14.98
N GLY A 74 -48.39 4.44 15.77
CA GLY A 74 -47.06 4.77 15.29
C GLY A 74 -46.49 3.74 14.31
N ALA A 75 -45.69 4.25 13.40
CA ALA A 75 -44.47 3.65 12.89
C ALA A 75 -43.65 4.82 12.34
N GLY A 76 -42.98 5.54 13.25
CA GLY A 76 -41.92 6.45 12.84
C GLY A 76 -40.90 5.63 12.08
N LYS A 77 -40.68 5.96 10.81
CA LYS A 77 -39.43 5.62 10.16
C LYS A 77 -38.37 6.36 10.95
N ASP A 78 -37.70 5.64 11.86
CA ASP A 78 -36.45 6.08 12.44
C ASP A 78 -35.42 6.13 11.30
N ASN A 79 -35.46 7.19 10.50
CA ASN A 79 -34.28 7.65 9.80
C ASN A 79 -33.33 8.07 10.92
N MET A 80 -32.45 7.16 11.33
CA MET A 80 -31.26 7.57 12.08
C MET A 80 -30.54 8.55 11.18
N GLU A 81 -30.58 9.83 11.51
CA GLU A 81 -29.62 10.80 10.96
C GLU A 81 -28.24 10.28 11.33
N ILE A 82 -27.56 9.68 10.36
CA ILE A 82 -26.18 9.25 10.50
C ILE A 82 -25.35 10.53 10.55
N ASP A 83 -24.78 10.82 11.70
CA ASP A 83 -23.91 11.97 11.92
C ASP A 83 -22.62 11.77 11.11
N GLN A 84 -22.58 12.32 9.89
CA GLN A 84 -21.43 12.28 8.97
C GLN A 84 -20.31 13.22 9.45
N GLN A 85 -19.72 12.95 10.61
CA GLN A 85 -18.61 13.72 11.15
C GLN A 85 -17.24 13.17 10.72
N VAL A 86 -16.31 14.06 10.40
CA VAL A 86 -14.99 13.69 9.89
C VAL A 86 -14.20 13.12 11.03
N TYR A 87 -13.68 11.93 10.78
CA TYR A 87 -12.72 11.35 11.68
C TYR A 87 -11.33 11.88 11.33
N ILE A 88 -10.83 12.79 12.15
CA ILE A 88 -9.39 13.07 12.22
C ILE A 88 -8.86 12.38 13.47
N PRO A 89 -7.92 11.43 13.36
CA PRO A 89 -7.38 10.72 14.53
C PRO A 89 -6.85 11.65 15.63
N SER A 90 -6.37 12.84 15.26
CA SER A 90 -5.88 13.85 16.21
C SER A 90 -6.98 14.53 17.02
N ARG A 91 -8.24 14.50 16.56
CA ARG A 91 -9.38 15.18 17.19
C ARG A 91 -10.30 14.23 17.95
N ARG A 92 -10.39 12.98 17.52
CA ARG A 92 -11.26 11.97 18.11
C ARG A 92 -10.55 10.62 18.11
N VAL A 93 -10.66 9.93 19.25
CA VAL A 93 -10.27 8.52 19.34
C VAL A 93 -11.52 7.68 19.13
N LEU A 94 -11.41 6.64 18.31
CA LEU A 94 -12.46 5.65 18.10
C LEU A 94 -12.94 5.06 19.43
N GLY A 95 -14.27 5.05 19.61
CA GLY A 95 -14.91 4.27 20.66
C GLY A 95 -14.67 2.78 20.48
N LYS A 96 -14.79 2.00 21.56
CA LYS A 96 -14.53 0.54 21.55
C LYS A 96 -15.40 -0.23 20.54
N ASP A 97 -16.58 0.30 20.22
CA ASP A 97 -17.57 -0.33 19.35
C ASP A 97 -17.81 0.50 18.06
N GLU A 98 -16.93 1.45 17.76
CA GLU A 98 -16.98 2.27 16.56
C GLU A 98 -16.07 1.69 15.48
N ILE A 99 -16.59 1.62 14.25
CA ILE A 99 -15.84 1.21 13.06
C ILE A 99 -15.83 2.38 12.08
N LEU A 100 -14.70 2.59 11.42
CA LEU A 100 -14.57 3.56 10.33
C LEU A 100 -14.83 2.87 9.00
N GLU A 101 -15.76 3.42 8.23
CA GLU A 101 -15.96 3.02 6.84
C GLU A 101 -15.51 4.16 5.91
N PRO A 102 -14.71 3.86 4.87
CA PRO A 102 -14.28 4.86 3.90
C PRO A 102 -15.47 5.37 3.09
N ASP A 103 -15.57 6.67 2.88
CA ASP A 103 -16.52 7.26 1.94
C ASP A 103 -16.15 6.86 0.49
N PRO A 104 -17.00 6.08 -0.21
CA PRO A 104 -16.73 5.65 -1.58
C PRO A 104 -16.53 6.81 -2.57
N THR A 105 -17.11 7.98 -2.31
CA THR A 105 -17.02 9.14 -3.22
C THR A 105 -15.60 9.73 -3.28
N ALA A 106 -14.76 9.44 -2.29
CA ALA A 106 -13.38 9.90 -2.23
C ALA A 106 -12.42 9.14 -3.16
N TYR A 107 -12.83 7.98 -3.69
CA TYR A 107 -11.95 7.05 -4.40
C TYR A 107 -12.45 6.76 -5.82
N HIS A 108 -11.53 6.78 -6.79
CA HIS A 108 -11.77 6.10 -8.07
C HIS A 108 -11.70 4.58 -7.91
N MET A 109 -10.85 4.10 -7.02
CA MET A 109 -10.65 2.68 -6.77
C MET A 109 -10.31 2.50 -5.30
N LEU A 110 -10.96 1.54 -4.64
CA LEU A 110 -10.59 1.10 -3.30
C LEU A 110 -10.83 -0.40 -3.20
N HIS A 111 -9.76 -1.17 -3.04
CA HIS A 111 -9.81 -2.62 -2.85
C HIS A 111 -9.06 -3.02 -1.59
N SER A 112 -9.58 -4.05 -0.93
CA SER A 112 -9.08 -4.51 0.36
C SER A 112 -8.80 -5.99 0.29
N MET A 113 -7.61 -6.40 0.70
CA MET A 113 -7.14 -7.77 0.54
C MET A 113 -6.60 -8.30 1.86
N ASN A 114 -7.27 -9.34 2.35
CA ASN A 114 -6.84 -10.04 3.54
C ASN A 114 -5.75 -11.06 3.18
N VAL A 115 -4.72 -11.10 4.01
CA VAL A 115 -3.62 -12.07 3.92
C VAL A 115 -3.62 -12.95 5.16
N ASN A 116 -3.05 -14.15 5.05
CA ASN A 116 -3.01 -15.11 6.16
C ASN A 116 -2.24 -14.57 7.37
N TRP A 117 -1.21 -13.75 7.11
CA TRP A 117 -0.34 -13.17 8.12
C TRP A 117 -0.06 -11.70 7.81
N PRO A 118 0.01 -10.83 8.83
CA PRO A 118 0.38 -9.44 8.62
C PRO A 118 1.78 -9.35 8.03
N CYS A 119 1.99 -8.35 7.18
CA CYS A 119 3.26 -8.10 6.54
C CYS A 119 3.84 -6.79 7.08
N LEU A 120 5.01 -6.86 7.70
CA LEU A 120 5.76 -5.66 8.12
C LEU A 120 6.28 -4.89 6.92
N SER A 121 6.57 -5.59 5.83
CA SER A 121 7.11 -4.99 4.63
C SER A 121 6.69 -5.73 3.38
N PHE A 122 6.53 -4.97 2.31
CA PHE A 122 6.32 -5.44 0.95
C PHE A 122 7.04 -4.55 -0.05
N ASP A 123 7.07 -4.98 -1.30
CA ASP A 123 7.51 -4.17 -2.43
C ASP A 123 6.75 -4.56 -3.69
N VAL A 124 6.67 -3.65 -4.65
CA VAL A 124 5.96 -3.83 -5.91
C VAL A 124 6.87 -4.48 -6.93
N LEU A 125 6.40 -5.57 -7.56
CA LEU A 125 7.12 -6.26 -8.62
C LEU A 125 6.75 -5.66 -9.97
N GLN A 126 7.77 -5.39 -10.79
CA GLN A 126 7.57 -4.89 -12.14
C GLN A 126 7.05 -6.01 -13.06
N ASP A 127 6.02 -5.69 -13.83
CA ASP A 127 5.40 -6.58 -14.81
C ASP A 127 5.69 -6.14 -16.26
N GLY A 128 5.22 -6.95 -17.21
CA GLY A 128 5.39 -6.73 -18.65
C GLY A 128 4.24 -5.99 -19.33
N LEU A 129 3.33 -5.35 -18.58
CA LEU A 129 2.10 -4.74 -19.12
C LEU A 129 2.29 -3.29 -19.59
N GLY A 130 3.50 -2.74 -19.46
CA GLY A 130 3.84 -1.35 -19.82
C GLY A 130 3.66 -0.36 -18.67
N ASP A 131 4.12 0.87 -18.87
CA ASP A 131 4.04 1.95 -17.89
C ASP A 131 2.87 2.90 -18.18
N GLU A 132 2.58 3.85 -17.28
CA GLU A 132 1.48 4.82 -17.41
C GLU A 132 0.08 4.18 -17.56
N ARG A 133 -0.15 3.04 -16.90
CA ARG A 133 -1.43 2.32 -16.97
C ARG A 133 -2.50 3.03 -16.16
N ARG A 134 -3.47 3.65 -16.84
CA ARG A 134 -4.60 4.37 -16.24
C ARG A 134 -5.96 3.67 -16.42
N GLY A 135 -6.03 2.67 -17.30
CA GLY A 135 -7.26 1.92 -17.58
C GLY A 135 -7.61 0.86 -16.53
N TYR A 136 -8.85 0.42 -16.54
CA TYR A 136 -9.38 -0.63 -15.66
C TYR A 136 -9.79 -1.88 -16.47
N PRO A 137 -9.76 -3.09 -15.87
CA PRO A 137 -9.27 -3.41 -14.53
C PRO A 137 -7.75 -3.24 -14.41
N GLN A 138 -7.31 -2.78 -13.24
CA GLN A 138 -5.90 -2.72 -12.87
C GLN A 138 -5.39 -4.09 -12.41
N MET A 139 -4.07 -4.26 -12.49
CA MET A 139 -3.36 -5.46 -12.05
C MET A 139 -2.04 -5.06 -11.38
N VAL A 140 -1.69 -5.77 -10.31
CA VAL A 140 -0.45 -5.54 -9.55
C VAL A 140 0.17 -6.84 -9.06
N TYR A 141 1.49 -6.87 -9.05
CA TYR A 141 2.30 -7.95 -8.49
C TYR A 141 3.07 -7.43 -7.29
N LEU A 142 3.06 -8.17 -6.20
CA LEU A 142 3.75 -7.80 -4.96
C LEU A 142 4.64 -8.93 -4.48
N VAL A 143 5.66 -8.56 -3.71
CA VAL A 143 6.36 -9.48 -2.81
C VAL A 143 6.23 -8.95 -1.39
N ALA A 144 5.85 -9.80 -0.44
CA ALA A 144 5.72 -9.42 0.96
C ALA A 144 6.41 -10.44 1.87
N GLY A 145 6.92 -9.97 3.00
CA GLY A 145 7.45 -10.81 4.06
C GLY A 145 6.53 -10.81 5.27
N THR A 146 6.19 -11.99 5.78
CA THR A 146 5.21 -12.10 6.86
C THR A 146 5.83 -11.95 8.26
N GLN A 147 4.95 -11.61 9.20
CA GLN A 147 5.17 -11.62 10.65
C GLN A 147 4.14 -12.56 11.30
N ALA A 148 4.36 -13.86 11.11
CA ALA A 148 3.51 -14.90 11.68
C ALA A 148 3.76 -15.07 13.19
N ALA A 149 2.75 -15.55 13.92
CA ALA A 149 2.83 -15.77 15.36
C ALA A 149 3.90 -16.81 15.77
N ARG A 150 4.24 -17.74 14.88
CA ARG A 150 5.31 -18.74 15.10
C ARG A 150 6.35 -18.59 14.00
N ALA A 151 7.62 -18.65 14.37
CA ALA A 151 8.75 -18.50 13.45
C ALA A 151 8.63 -19.37 12.18
N LYS A 152 8.23 -20.63 12.34
CA LYS A 152 8.06 -21.61 11.25
C LYS A 152 6.89 -21.34 10.29
N ASP A 153 5.97 -20.45 10.64
CA ASP A 153 4.83 -20.11 9.79
C ASP A 153 5.14 -18.88 8.92
N ASN A 154 6.32 -18.26 9.10
CA ASN A 154 6.73 -17.15 8.26
C ASN A 154 7.03 -17.58 6.82
N GLU A 155 6.75 -16.68 5.91
CA GLU A 155 6.87 -16.88 4.48
C GLU A 155 7.23 -15.56 3.80
N VAL A 156 7.85 -15.69 2.63
CA VAL A 156 7.90 -14.64 1.62
C VAL A 156 6.83 -14.99 0.59
N THR A 157 5.88 -14.10 0.36
CA THR A 157 4.73 -14.36 -0.50
C THR A 157 4.80 -13.49 -1.75
N VAL A 158 4.77 -14.13 -2.92
CA VAL A 158 4.61 -13.47 -4.21
C VAL A 158 3.13 -13.47 -4.56
N MET A 159 2.56 -12.30 -4.81
CA MET A 159 1.14 -12.11 -5.00
C MET A 159 0.86 -11.48 -6.36
N LYS A 160 -0.24 -11.89 -6.99
CA LYS A 160 -0.84 -11.26 -8.17
C LYS A 160 -2.26 -10.89 -7.79
N LEU A 161 -2.60 -9.63 -7.98
CA LEU A 161 -3.93 -9.10 -7.78
C LEU A 161 -4.45 -8.58 -9.12
N SER A 162 -5.59 -9.09 -9.56
CA SER A 162 -6.21 -8.78 -10.84
C SER A 162 -7.70 -8.46 -10.69
N GLY A 163 -8.30 -7.82 -11.69
CA GLY A 163 -9.72 -7.46 -11.63
C GLY A 163 -9.97 -6.24 -10.74
N LEU A 164 -8.98 -5.37 -10.54
CA LEU A 164 -9.15 -4.16 -9.74
C LEU A 164 -9.93 -3.12 -10.54
N GLN A 165 -11.25 -3.12 -10.37
CA GLN A 165 -12.15 -2.21 -11.08
C GLN A 165 -12.26 -0.84 -10.40
N ARG A 166 -12.72 0.16 -11.17
CA ARG A 166 -13.17 1.45 -10.63
C ARG A 166 -14.41 1.23 -9.75
N MET A 167 -14.56 2.03 -8.70
CA MET A 167 -15.80 2.06 -7.92
C MET A 167 -16.93 2.68 -8.74
N GLN A 168 -18.13 2.09 -8.71
CA GLN A 168 -19.32 2.69 -9.29
C GLN A 168 -19.73 3.93 -8.49
N GLN A 169 -19.91 5.05 -9.17
CA GLN A 169 -20.51 6.24 -8.56
C GLN A 169 -22.03 6.04 -8.54
N SER A 170 -22.71 6.49 -7.49
CA SER A 170 -24.15 6.28 -7.30
C SER A 170 -24.97 6.70 -8.53
N LYS A 171 -25.94 5.84 -8.90
CA LYS A 171 -26.86 5.92 -10.05
C LYS A 171 -27.80 7.14 -10.03
N GLU A 172 -27.28 8.37 -10.01
CA GLU A 172 -28.07 9.59 -10.24
C GLU A 172 -27.75 10.27 -11.58
N ASP A 173 -26.71 9.81 -12.30
CA ASP A 173 -26.26 10.42 -13.56
C ASP A 173 -26.27 9.47 -14.78
N GLU A 174 -26.89 8.28 -14.69
CA GLU A 174 -27.00 7.36 -15.84
C GLU A 174 -28.33 7.56 -16.60
N ASP A 175 -28.43 8.70 -17.29
CA ASP A 175 -29.14 8.76 -18.56
C ASP A 175 -28.09 8.64 -19.68
N GLU A 176 -28.37 7.78 -20.65
CA GLU A 176 -27.61 7.48 -21.89
C GLU A 176 -26.71 6.23 -21.84
N ASP A 177 -27.30 5.14 -22.32
CA ASP A 177 -26.73 4.11 -23.20
C ASP A 177 -25.27 3.67 -22.95
N ASP A 178 -25.09 2.52 -22.30
CA ASP A 178 -23.99 1.63 -22.68
C ASP A 178 -24.37 0.16 -22.41
N ASP A 179 -24.46 -0.62 -23.50
CA ASP A 179 -24.46 -2.10 -23.54
C ASP A 179 -23.10 -2.66 -23.04
N ALA A 180 -22.66 -2.25 -21.85
CA ALA A 180 -21.51 -2.84 -21.19
C ALA A 180 -21.97 -4.12 -20.49
N SER A 181 -21.54 -5.26 -21.00
CA SER A 181 -21.78 -6.57 -20.38
C SER A 181 -21.40 -6.54 -18.89
N ASP A 182 -22.42 -6.75 -18.07
CA ASP A 182 -22.47 -6.68 -16.61
C ASP A 182 -21.69 -7.82 -15.93
N THR A 183 -20.41 -7.98 -16.28
CA THR A 183 -19.49 -8.88 -15.57
C THR A 183 -18.65 -8.05 -14.60
N GLU A 184 -19.25 -7.71 -13.46
CA GLU A 184 -18.53 -7.31 -12.25
C GLU A 184 -17.72 -8.52 -11.73
N ASP A 185 -16.58 -8.80 -12.38
CA ASP A 185 -15.67 -9.81 -11.88
C ASP A 185 -15.00 -9.30 -10.59
N ASP A 186 -15.30 -9.96 -9.47
CA ASP A 186 -14.67 -9.72 -8.17
C ASP A 186 -13.13 -9.72 -8.30
N PRO A 187 -12.42 -8.85 -7.57
CA PRO A 187 -10.96 -8.84 -7.59
C PRO A 187 -10.39 -10.19 -7.09
N ILE A 188 -9.38 -10.69 -7.81
CA ILE A 188 -8.80 -12.01 -7.56
C ILE A 188 -7.38 -11.85 -7.01
N LEU A 189 -7.15 -12.42 -5.82
CA LEU A 189 -5.81 -12.56 -5.23
C LEU A 189 -5.28 -13.97 -5.44
N GLU A 190 -4.21 -14.09 -6.20
CA GLU A 190 -3.41 -15.30 -6.32
C GLU A 190 -2.08 -15.13 -5.60
N SER A 191 -1.61 -16.17 -4.90
CA SER A 191 -0.34 -16.10 -4.18
C SER A 191 0.49 -17.37 -4.30
N ARG A 192 1.81 -17.23 -4.13
CA ARG A 192 2.78 -18.33 -4.01
C ARG A 192 3.73 -18.01 -2.87
N SER A 193 3.90 -18.97 -1.97
CA SER A 193 4.71 -18.80 -0.77
C SER A 193 6.07 -19.48 -0.88
N LEU A 194 7.08 -18.81 -0.34
CA LEU A 194 8.42 -19.33 -0.09
C LEU A 194 8.62 -19.40 1.42
N GLN A 195 9.03 -20.56 1.93
CA GLN A 195 9.23 -20.73 3.37
C GLN A 195 10.33 -19.81 3.89
N CYS A 196 10.03 -19.01 4.91
CA CYS A 196 11.00 -18.20 5.64
C CYS A 196 11.16 -18.76 7.06
N PRO A 197 12.39 -18.91 7.58
CA PRO A 197 12.58 -19.50 8.92
C PRO A 197 12.20 -18.57 10.07
N THR A 198 12.09 -17.26 9.82
CA THR A 198 11.85 -16.23 10.83
C THR A 198 11.06 -15.07 10.22
N THR A 199 10.63 -14.14 11.08
CA THR A 199 10.02 -12.87 10.68
C THR A 199 10.87 -12.14 9.66
N THR A 200 10.21 -11.55 8.66
CA THR A 200 10.84 -10.63 7.70
C THR A 200 10.63 -9.19 8.16
N ASN A 201 11.72 -8.51 8.52
CA ASN A 201 11.71 -7.13 8.97
C ASN A 201 11.53 -6.14 7.83
N ARG A 202 12.20 -6.40 6.70
CA ARG A 202 12.08 -5.62 5.47
C ARG A 202 12.30 -6.51 4.26
N ILE A 203 11.55 -6.27 3.19
CA ILE A 203 11.79 -6.88 1.89
C ILE A 203 11.82 -5.80 0.80
N ARG A 204 12.75 -5.93 -0.14
CA ARG A 204 12.85 -5.06 -1.31
C ARG A 204 13.05 -5.87 -2.57
N ALA A 205 12.28 -5.55 -3.60
CA ALA A 205 12.42 -6.09 -4.92
C ALA A 205 13.60 -5.43 -5.64
N SER A 206 14.30 -6.21 -6.45
CA SER A 206 15.34 -5.68 -7.33
C SER A 206 14.69 -4.86 -8.46
N PRO A 207 15.19 -3.65 -8.77
CA PRO A 207 14.70 -2.87 -9.90
C PRO A 207 15.14 -3.41 -11.27
N HIS A 208 15.88 -4.52 -11.30
CA HIS A 208 16.51 -5.05 -12.53
C HIS A 208 16.07 -6.46 -12.90
N ALA A 209 15.42 -7.18 -11.99
CA ALA A 209 15.01 -8.57 -12.18
C ALA A 209 13.98 -8.96 -11.12
N HIS A 210 13.28 -10.07 -11.31
CA HIS A 210 12.40 -10.69 -10.31
C HIS A 210 13.21 -11.38 -9.18
N HIS A 211 14.11 -10.63 -8.57
CA HIS A 211 14.79 -10.99 -7.33
C HIS A 211 14.28 -10.11 -6.19
N ALA A 212 14.38 -10.60 -4.95
CA ALA A 212 14.18 -9.77 -3.77
C ALA A 212 15.26 -10.04 -2.72
N ALA A 213 15.50 -9.06 -1.85
CA ALA A 213 16.32 -9.20 -0.66
C ALA A 213 15.45 -8.98 0.56
N SER A 214 15.54 -9.86 1.56
CA SER A 214 14.81 -9.72 2.81
C SER A 214 15.74 -9.71 4.01
N MET A 215 15.52 -8.78 4.93
CA MET A 215 16.19 -8.71 6.23
C MET A 215 15.38 -9.54 7.23
N ALA A 216 16.01 -10.53 7.83
CA ALA A 216 15.38 -11.30 8.91
C ALA A 216 15.65 -10.66 10.28
N GLU A 217 14.79 -10.96 11.26
CA GLU A 217 15.03 -10.59 12.68
C GLU A 217 16.35 -11.15 13.23
N THR A 218 16.90 -12.18 12.59
CA THR A 218 18.21 -12.75 12.95
C THR A 218 19.40 -11.95 12.39
N GLY A 219 19.18 -10.92 11.58
CA GLY A 219 20.23 -10.18 10.87
C GLY A 219 20.78 -10.90 9.64
N ASP A 220 20.29 -12.11 9.32
CA ASP A 220 20.57 -12.76 8.04
C ASP A 220 19.82 -12.03 6.92
N VAL A 221 20.50 -11.81 5.79
CA VAL A 221 19.89 -11.25 4.56
C VAL A 221 19.70 -12.38 3.57
N TYR A 222 18.45 -12.66 3.21
CA TYR A 222 18.11 -13.68 2.22
C TYR A 222 17.93 -13.07 0.83
N ILE A 223 18.48 -13.70 -0.19
CA ILE A 223 18.29 -13.33 -1.59
C ILE A 223 17.40 -14.35 -2.27
N TRP A 224 16.27 -13.89 -2.81
CA TRP A 224 15.23 -14.72 -3.42
C TRP A 224 15.24 -14.57 -4.93
N ASP A 225 15.05 -15.69 -5.64
CA ASP A 225 14.66 -15.68 -7.05
C ASP A 225 13.18 -15.97 -7.14
N LEU A 226 12.42 -14.93 -7.47
CA LEU A 226 10.97 -14.93 -7.55
C LEU A 226 10.48 -15.30 -8.96
N SER A 227 11.38 -15.43 -9.94
CA SER A 227 11.01 -15.69 -11.34
C SER A 227 10.13 -16.94 -11.50
N PRO A 228 10.40 -18.08 -10.82
CA PRO A 228 9.54 -19.27 -10.94
C PRO A 228 8.13 -19.02 -10.39
N HIS A 229 8.02 -18.32 -9.26
CA HIS A 229 6.76 -18.00 -8.60
C HIS A 229 5.95 -17.00 -9.42
N TYR A 230 6.59 -15.93 -9.89
CA TYR A 230 6.01 -14.94 -10.80
C TYR A 230 5.46 -15.62 -12.07
N ARG A 231 6.25 -16.45 -12.76
CA ARG A 231 5.79 -17.17 -13.97
C ARG A 231 4.61 -18.10 -13.70
N SER A 232 4.53 -18.70 -12.51
CA SER A 232 3.40 -19.55 -12.14
C SER A 232 2.09 -18.80 -11.85
N LEU A 233 2.17 -17.49 -11.61
CA LEU A 233 1.02 -16.58 -11.51
C LEU A 233 0.59 -16.07 -12.90
N GLU A 234 1.52 -16.03 -13.85
CA GLU A 234 1.23 -15.70 -15.25
C GLU A 234 0.65 -16.86 -16.04
N SER A 235 1.10 -18.07 -15.75
CA SER A 235 0.68 -19.27 -16.46
C SER A 235 0.27 -20.32 -15.43
N PRO A 236 -1.02 -20.34 -15.04
CA PRO A 236 -1.55 -21.34 -14.13
C PRO A 236 -1.20 -22.76 -14.60
N GLY A 237 -0.73 -23.60 -13.66
CA GLY A 237 -0.24 -24.94 -13.95
C GLY A 237 1.28 -25.03 -14.18
N THR A 238 2.00 -23.91 -14.26
CA THR A 238 3.48 -23.94 -14.31
C THR A 238 4.04 -24.48 -12.99
N ALA A 239 4.78 -25.59 -13.07
CA ALA A 239 5.40 -26.20 -11.91
C ALA A 239 6.53 -25.33 -11.35
N ILE A 240 6.51 -25.10 -10.03
CA ILE A 240 7.59 -24.43 -9.31
C ILE A 240 8.58 -25.51 -8.84
N PRO A 241 9.86 -25.49 -9.26
CA PRO A 241 10.85 -26.43 -8.78
C PRO A 241 11.02 -26.32 -7.26
N ALA A 242 11.15 -27.45 -6.55
CA ALA A 242 11.32 -27.43 -5.09
C ALA A 242 12.54 -26.62 -4.62
N SER A 243 13.58 -26.49 -5.46
CA SER A 243 14.75 -25.65 -5.19
C SER A 243 14.45 -24.15 -5.22
N ALA A 244 13.40 -23.71 -5.91
CA ALA A 244 12.99 -22.31 -5.98
C ALA A 244 12.34 -21.82 -4.68
N ASN A 245 11.86 -22.73 -3.82
CA ASN A 245 11.27 -22.39 -2.51
C ASN A 245 12.34 -22.09 -1.44
N LYS A 246 13.60 -21.89 -1.84
CA LYS A 246 14.72 -21.60 -0.95
C LYS A 246 15.44 -20.34 -1.44
N PRO A 247 16.06 -19.58 -0.54
CA PRO A 247 16.86 -18.43 -0.94
C PRO A 247 18.06 -18.90 -1.77
N THR A 248 18.36 -18.16 -2.84
CA THR A 248 19.52 -18.40 -3.71
C THR A 248 20.84 -18.07 -3.03
N ALA A 249 20.81 -17.15 -2.06
CA ALA A 249 21.95 -16.84 -1.20
C ALA A 249 21.48 -16.39 0.19
N THR A 250 22.33 -16.59 1.19
CA THR A 250 22.17 -16.03 2.53
C THR A 250 23.43 -15.28 2.91
N LEU A 251 23.29 -13.97 3.14
CA LEU A 251 24.39 -13.10 3.52
C LEU A 251 24.36 -12.87 5.04
N LYS A 252 25.45 -13.20 5.72
CA LYS A 252 25.53 -13.24 7.20
C LYS A 252 26.49 -12.20 7.79
N MET A 253 26.72 -11.11 7.07
CA MET A 253 27.70 -10.09 7.42
C MET A 253 27.38 -9.35 8.73
N HIS A 254 26.11 -9.27 9.10
CA HIS A 254 25.64 -8.61 10.33
C HIS A 254 25.86 -9.44 11.60
N ARG A 255 26.27 -10.72 11.48
CA ARG A 255 26.67 -11.59 12.60
C ARG A 255 25.63 -11.65 13.74
N HIS A 256 24.39 -11.92 13.39
CA HIS A 256 23.27 -12.04 14.34
C HIS A 256 22.78 -10.73 14.97
N VAL A 257 23.18 -9.58 14.43
CA VAL A 257 22.60 -8.28 14.79
C VAL A 257 21.42 -8.02 13.86
N GLU A 258 20.23 -7.90 14.43
CA GLU A 258 19.00 -7.54 13.72
C GLU A 258 19.16 -6.21 12.97
N GLY A 259 18.44 -6.06 11.87
CA GLY A 259 18.36 -4.81 11.11
C GLY A 259 17.00 -4.65 10.45
N TYR A 260 16.79 -3.46 9.89
CA TYR A 260 15.60 -3.12 9.12
C TYR A 260 15.95 -2.53 7.76
N ALA A 261 17.08 -1.84 7.61
CA ALA A 261 17.41 -1.15 6.37
C ALA A 261 17.99 -2.08 5.28
N ILE A 262 17.35 -2.07 4.11
CA ILE A 262 17.83 -2.70 2.86
C ILE A 262 17.48 -1.76 1.71
N ASP A 263 18.41 -1.58 0.77
CA ASP A 263 18.10 -0.99 -0.52
C ASP A 263 18.92 -1.56 -1.67
N TRP A 264 18.31 -1.63 -2.86
CA TRP A 264 18.93 -2.05 -4.11
C TRP A 264 19.42 -0.83 -4.90
N SER A 265 20.65 -0.92 -5.42
CA SER A 265 21.10 0.04 -6.42
C SER A 265 20.21 -0.06 -7.65
N SER A 266 19.57 1.05 -8.02
CA SER A 266 18.80 1.17 -9.26
C SER A 266 19.66 1.57 -10.46
N ASN A 267 20.98 1.68 -10.29
CA ASN A 267 21.87 2.08 -11.36
C ASN A 267 21.94 1.02 -12.47
N PRO A 268 21.77 1.36 -13.76
CA PRO A 268 21.82 0.40 -14.86
C PRO A 268 23.15 -0.37 -15.01
N ARG A 269 24.23 0.05 -14.33
CA ARG A 269 25.50 -0.70 -14.28
C ARG A 269 25.53 -1.79 -13.22
N ASP A 270 24.52 -1.85 -12.36
CA ASP A 270 24.38 -2.79 -11.24
C ASP A 270 23.26 -3.82 -11.50
N VAL A 271 22.92 -4.09 -12.77
CA VAL A 271 21.86 -5.03 -13.20
C VAL A 271 21.96 -6.44 -12.59
N MET A 272 23.16 -6.88 -12.23
CA MET A 272 23.36 -8.17 -11.58
C MET A 272 22.85 -8.20 -10.14
N GLY A 273 22.74 -7.04 -9.50
CA GLY A 273 22.36 -6.87 -8.10
C GLY A 273 23.48 -6.27 -7.27
N ARG A 274 23.20 -5.12 -6.67
CA ARG A 274 24.03 -4.51 -5.63
C ARG A 274 23.11 -3.96 -4.56
N ILE A 275 23.37 -4.30 -3.31
CA ILE A 275 22.54 -3.93 -2.17
C ILE A 275 23.38 -3.28 -1.07
N THR A 276 22.72 -2.42 -0.32
CA THR A 276 23.18 -1.92 0.98
C THR A 276 22.27 -2.45 2.07
N THR A 277 22.86 -2.86 3.19
CA THR A 277 22.11 -3.38 4.34
C THR A 277 22.63 -2.77 5.63
N GLY A 278 21.74 -2.41 6.54
CA GLY A 278 22.05 -1.72 7.80
C GLY A 278 21.51 -2.48 9.01
N ASP A 279 22.26 -2.48 10.12
CA ASP A 279 21.84 -3.13 11.38
C ASP A 279 21.62 -2.17 12.54
N ASN A 280 21.04 -2.70 13.62
CA ASN A 280 20.73 -1.99 14.86
C ASN A 280 22.00 -1.54 15.62
N SER A 281 23.20 -1.92 15.18
CA SER A 281 24.48 -1.47 15.76
C SER A 281 25.15 -0.34 14.97
N GLY A 282 24.43 0.26 14.01
CA GLY A 282 24.94 1.39 13.22
C GLY A 282 25.93 0.98 12.13
N LYS A 283 26.00 -0.30 11.77
CA LYS A 283 26.89 -0.79 10.70
C LYS A 283 26.13 -0.95 9.40
N ILE A 284 26.77 -0.52 8.31
CA ILE A 284 26.24 -0.66 6.96
C ILE A 284 27.20 -1.52 6.14
N PHE A 285 26.67 -2.48 5.40
CA PHE A 285 27.42 -3.33 4.49
C PHE A 285 26.95 -3.13 3.05
N ILE A 286 27.87 -3.33 2.11
CA ILE A 286 27.59 -3.32 0.68
C ILE A 286 27.89 -4.71 0.14
N SER A 287 26.92 -5.28 -0.55
CA SER A 287 27.04 -6.57 -1.21
C SER A 287 26.73 -6.44 -2.69
N ALA A 288 27.53 -7.09 -3.52
CA ALA A 288 27.34 -7.11 -4.96
C ALA A 288 27.33 -8.55 -5.46
N ARG A 289 26.43 -8.83 -6.39
CA ARG A 289 26.36 -10.10 -7.10
C ARG A 289 27.39 -10.11 -8.22
N LYS A 290 28.17 -11.19 -8.28
CA LYS A 290 29.22 -11.42 -9.28
C LYS A 290 28.72 -12.26 -10.44
N GLU A 291 29.48 -12.25 -11.53
CA GLU A 291 29.37 -13.24 -12.59
C GLU A 291 29.45 -14.66 -12.02
N GLY A 292 28.52 -15.53 -12.44
CA GLY A 292 28.30 -16.86 -11.84
C GLY A 292 27.33 -16.89 -10.65
N GLY A 293 26.73 -15.76 -10.27
CA GLY A 293 25.62 -15.69 -9.34
C GLY A 293 25.99 -15.69 -7.85
N THR A 294 27.28 -15.74 -7.53
CA THR A 294 27.79 -15.63 -6.16
C THR A 294 27.74 -14.19 -5.66
N TRP A 295 27.64 -14.01 -4.34
CA TRP A 295 27.65 -12.69 -3.72
C TRP A 295 28.98 -12.41 -3.03
N SER A 296 29.47 -11.18 -3.18
CA SER A 296 30.60 -10.67 -2.41
C SER A 296 30.17 -9.49 -1.57
N THR A 297 30.61 -9.48 -0.31
CA THR A 297 30.36 -8.39 0.63
C THR A 297 31.67 -7.76 1.05
N ASP A 298 31.70 -6.45 1.20
CA ASP A 298 32.85 -5.73 1.75
C ASP A 298 33.20 -6.26 3.15
N SER A 299 34.48 -6.55 3.38
CA SER A 299 34.94 -7.17 4.63
C SER A 299 34.81 -6.26 5.87
N SER A 300 34.82 -4.94 5.65
CA SER A 300 34.69 -3.93 6.68
C SER A 300 33.41 -3.14 6.48
N PRO A 301 32.57 -2.98 7.52
CA PRO A 301 31.37 -2.18 7.43
C PRO A 301 31.71 -0.69 7.32
N LEU A 302 30.82 0.05 6.68
CA LEU A 302 30.75 1.50 6.80
C LEU A 302 30.22 1.83 8.19
N LYS A 303 30.83 2.84 8.82
CA LYS A 303 30.53 3.27 10.19
C LYS A 303 30.34 4.78 10.24
N GLY A 304 29.60 5.25 11.23
CA GLY A 304 29.43 6.67 11.49
C GLY A 304 28.24 7.00 12.37
N HIS A 305 27.18 6.20 12.27
CA HIS A 305 26.03 6.30 13.16
C HIS A 305 26.35 5.76 14.56
N THR A 306 25.66 6.31 15.55
CA THR A 306 25.68 5.85 16.94
C THR A 306 24.42 5.09 17.33
N GLY A 307 23.41 5.07 16.46
CA GLY A 307 22.14 4.38 16.61
C GLY A 307 21.91 3.31 15.55
N SER A 308 20.70 2.75 15.58
CA SER A 308 20.20 1.78 14.60
C SER A 308 20.10 2.41 13.22
N ILE A 309 20.43 1.66 12.15
CA ILE A 309 20.16 2.09 10.78
C ILE A 309 18.75 1.67 10.41
N GLU A 310 17.85 2.65 10.29
CA GLU A 310 16.42 2.39 10.06
C GLU A 310 16.08 2.45 8.56
N GLU A 311 16.78 3.29 7.78
CA GLU A 311 16.59 3.39 6.33
C GLU A 311 17.91 3.55 5.56
N LEU A 312 17.94 3.00 4.34
CA LEU A 312 19.00 3.20 3.36
C LEU A 312 18.39 3.55 2.00
N GLN A 313 18.96 4.49 1.27
CA GLN A 313 18.51 4.89 -0.07
C GLN A 313 19.70 5.16 -0.98
N TRP A 314 19.90 4.37 -2.03
CA TRP A 314 20.84 4.64 -3.09
C TRP A 314 20.42 5.91 -3.83
N SER A 315 21.42 6.74 -4.16
CA SER A 315 21.20 7.95 -4.93
C SER A 315 20.62 7.59 -6.31
N PRO A 316 19.59 8.31 -6.78
CA PRO A 316 18.99 8.06 -8.09
C PRO A 316 19.90 8.48 -9.26
N ASN A 317 20.87 9.39 -9.03
CA ASN A 317 21.75 9.91 -10.07
C ASN A 317 23.24 9.55 -9.87
N GLU A 318 23.67 9.19 -8.66
CA GLU A 318 25.06 8.90 -8.34
C GLU A 318 25.27 7.43 -7.92
N ARG A 319 25.78 6.59 -8.82
CA ARG A 319 25.94 5.12 -8.65
C ARG A 319 26.56 4.67 -7.32
N HIS A 320 27.48 5.46 -6.78
CA HIS A 320 28.25 5.09 -5.61
C HIS A 320 27.79 5.79 -4.33
N VAL A 321 26.80 6.66 -4.43
CA VAL A 321 26.34 7.46 -3.30
C VAL A 321 25.04 6.87 -2.76
N PHE A 322 24.90 6.85 -1.44
CA PHE A 322 23.65 6.49 -0.79
C PHE A 322 23.49 7.26 0.52
N ALA A 323 22.26 7.40 0.97
CA ALA A 323 21.87 8.04 2.23
C ALA A 323 21.50 6.96 3.24
N SER A 324 21.70 7.26 4.52
CA SER A 324 21.16 6.47 5.62
C SER A 324 20.47 7.38 6.63
N ALA A 325 19.33 6.91 7.14
CA ALA A 325 18.64 7.51 8.28
C ALA A 325 18.76 6.58 9.50
N SER A 326 18.80 7.17 10.69
CA SER A 326 19.12 6.43 11.90
C SER A 326 18.35 6.92 13.11
N SER A 327 18.20 6.01 14.07
CA SER A 327 17.72 6.30 15.42
C SER A 327 18.61 7.26 16.22
N ASP A 328 19.72 7.75 15.67
CA ASP A 328 20.55 8.79 16.30
C ASP A 328 20.14 10.23 15.92
N GLY A 329 19.01 10.40 15.24
CA GLY A 329 18.50 11.72 14.82
C GLY A 329 19.15 12.26 13.54
N THR A 330 20.06 11.50 12.92
CA THR A 330 20.86 12.00 11.79
C THR A 330 20.60 11.30 10.48
N VAL A 331 20.76 12.05 9.40
CA VAL A 331 20.97 11.52 8.05
C VAL A 331 22.44 11.65 7.69
N LYS A 332 23.00 10.61 7.08
CA LYS A 332 24.38 10.61 6.59
C LYS A 332 24.46 10.19 5.13
N ILE A 333 25.34 10.83 4.37
CA ILE A 333 25.60 10.52 2.96
C ILE A 333 26.94 9.82 2.85
N TYR A 334 26.97 8.67 2.16
CA TYR A 334 28.15 7.85 1.95
C TYR A 334 28.48 7.73 0.47
N ASP A 335 29.76 7.73 0.14
CA ASP A 335 30.33 7.30 -1.13
C ASP A 335 31.00 5.94 -0.91
N ALA A 336 30.44 4.90 -1.52
CA ALA A 336 30.91 3.53 -1.43
C ALA A 336 32.38 3.33 -1.87
N ARG A 337 32.94 4.26 -2.64
CA ARG A 337 34.34 4.24 -3.09
C ARG A 337 35.31 4.77 -2.04
N ALA A 338 34.81 5.49 -1.04
CA ALA A 338 35.63 6.14 -0.04
C ALA A 338 36.42 5.12 0.79
N GLN A 339 37.75 5.20 0.72
CA GLN A 339 38.65 4.31 1.44
C GLN A 339 38.55 4.45 2.96
N THR A 340 38.11 5.62 3.43
CA THR A 340 37.93 5.91 4.86
C THR A 340 36.81 5.10 5.49
N LYS A 341 35.89 4.54 4.69
CA LYS A 341 34.67 3.84 5.14
C LYS A 341 33.81 4.67 6.11
N LYS A 342 33.88 6.00 5.97
CA LYS A 342 33.11 6.99 6.73
C LYS A 342 32.18 7.75 5.79
N HIS A 343 31.12 8.32 6.36
CA HIS A 343 30.23 9.25 5.66
C HIS A 343 30.99 10.51 5.19
N GLN A 344 30.46 11.13 4.14
CA GLN A 344 30.94 12.38 3.55
C GLN A 344 30.16 13.57 4.12
N LEU A 345 28.88 13.38 4.39
CA LEU A 345 28.00 14.38 5.03
C LEU A 345 27.28 13.74 6.23
N SER A 346 27.01 14.56 7.24
CA SER A 346 26.25 14.17 8.43
C SER A 346 25.43 15.37 8.89
N VAL A 347 24.12 15.20 8.95
CA VAL A 347 23.17 16.25 9.31
C VAL A 347 22.20 15.75 10.36
N ASP A 348 21.96 16.59 11.36
CA ASP A 348 20.97 16.34 12.40
C ASP A 348 19.63 16.84 11.85
N VAL A 349 18.71 15.91 11.60
CA VAL A 349 17.42 16.18 10.95
C VAL A 349 16.24 16.08 11.92
N SER A 350 16.42 15.39 13.05
CA SER A 350 15.44 15.32 14.13
C SER A 350 16.14 15.17 15.48
N SER A 351 15.46 15.57 16.55
CA SER A 351 15.83 15.23 17.93
C SER A 351 15.32 13.86 18.38
N SER A 352 14.50 13.20 17.54
CA SER A 352 13.94 11.87 17.76
C SER A 352 14.56 10.85 16.78
N ASP A 353 14.18 9.57 16.90
CA ASP A 353 14.63 8.51 16.00
C ASP A 353 14.13 8.78 14.58
N VAL A 354 15.02 8.83 13.58
CA VAL A 354 14.63 8.94 12.17
C VAL A 354 14.40 7.54 11.63
N ASN A 355 13.13 7.21 11.40
CA ASN A 355 12.68 5.86 11.08
C ASN A 355 12.75 5.56 9.58
N VAL A 356 12.47 6.56 8.74
CA VAL A 356 12.30 6.35 7.30
C VAL A 356 12.83 7.55 6.50
N ALA A 357 13.17 7.29 5.24
CA ALA A 357 13.62 8.29 4.29
C ALA A 357 13.30 7.88 2.85
N SER A 358 12.98 8.87 2.00
CA SER A 358 12.75 8.67 0.57
C SER A 358 13.54 9.69 -0.23
N TRP A 359 14.36 9.21 -1.17
CA TRP A 359 15.15 10.07 -2.05
C TRP A 359 14.34 10.37 -3.31
N CYS A 360 14.05 11.66 -3.55
CA CYS A 360 13.28 12.06 -4.73
C CYS A 360 14.03 11.69 -6.02
N ARG A 361 13.36 10.92 -6.89
CA ARG A 361 13.93 10.47 -8.17
C ARG A 361 13.91 11.58 -9.23
N ALA A 362 12.86 12.39 -9.25
CA ALA A 362 12.69 13.51 -10.18
C ALA A 362 13.66 14.66 -9.87
N VAL A 363 13.90 14.94 -8.58
CA VAL A 363 14.81 16.00 -8.12
C VAL A 363 15.85 15.42 -7.15
N PRO A 364 17.02 14.96 -7.64
CA PRO A 364 17.99 14.19 -6.85
C PRO A 364 18.66 14.93 -5.68
N HIS A 365 18.38 16.21 -5.46
CA HIS A 365 18.86 16.94 -4.29
C HIS A 365 17.82 17.01 -3.16
N LEU A 366 16.61 16.47 -3.36
CA LEU A 366 15.58 16.40 -2.33
C LEU A 366 15.55 15.02 -1.67
N LEU A 367 15.46 15.03 -0.34
CA LEU A 367 15.30 13.86 0.51
C LEU A 367 14.17 14.15 1.50
N ALA A 368 13.24 13.22 1.65
CA ALA A 368 12.21 13.28 2.69
C ALA A 368 12.60 12.33 3.82
N THR A 369 12.24 12.69 5.06
CA THR A 369 12.48 11.84 6.25
C THR A 369 11.27 11.88 7.17
N GLY A 370 11.00 10.77 7.87
CA GLY A 370 10.00 10.69 8.93
C GLY A 370 10.59 10.17 10.23
N ALA A 371 10.15 10.73 11.35
CA ALA A 371 10.67 10.44 12.68
C ALA A 371 9.63 9.81 13.62
N ASP A 372 10.09 9.36 14.78
CA ASP A 372 9.28 8.65 15.80
C ASP A 372 8.30 9.57 16.54
N ASP A 373 8.52 10.88 16.50
CA ASP A 373 7.63 11.89 17.08
C ASP A 373 6.48 12.30 16.13
N GLY A 374 6.34 11.64 14.98
CA GLY A 374 5.32 11.95 13.97
C GLY A 374 5.67 13.14 13.07
N VAL A 375 6.83 13.77 13.28
CA VAL A 375 7.32 14.82 12.39
C VAL A 375 7.94 14.20 11.15
N TRP A 376 7.59 14.75 10.00
CA TRP A 376 8.30 14.48 8.76
C TRP A 376 8.68 15.77 8.06
N GLY A 377 9.66 15.71 7.17
CA GLY A 377 10.16 16.88 6.47
C GLY A 377 10.94 16.56 5.23
N VAL A 378 11.18 17.61 4.43
CA VAL A 378 11.91 17.58 3.17
C VAL A 378 13.17 18.42 3.28
N TRP A 379 14.26 17.90 2.74
CA TRP A 379 15.60 18.43 2.90
C TRP A 379 16.25 18.62 1.55
N ASP A 380 16.86 19.79 1.34
CA ASP A 380 17.75 20.02 0.20
C ASP A 380 19.20 19.66 0.56
N LEU A 381 19.72 18.59 -0.04
CA LEU A 381 21.08 18.09 0.17
C LEU A 381 22.17 19.12 -0.16
N ARG A 382 21.89 20.14 -0.98
CA ARG A 382 22.84 21.22 -1.30
C ARG A 382 23.06 22.17 -0.12
N THR A 383 22.10 22.23 0.79
CA THR A 383 22.19 23.03 2.02
C THR A 383 22.96 22.31 3.13
N PHE A 384 23.25 21.02 2.93
CA PHE A 384 23.97 20.23 3.92
C PHE A 384 25.36 20.81 4.11
N PRO A 385 25.74 21.14 5.36
CA PRO A 385 27.02 21.74 5.62
C PRO A 385 28.11 20.76 5.20
N ASN A 386 29.12 21.28 4.49
CA ASN A 386 30.27 20.50 4.02
C ASN A 386 31.21 20.08 5.17
N THR A 387 30.70 19.99 6.40
CA THR A 387 31.44 19.70 7.62
C THR A 387 31.00 18.37 8.20
N LEU A 388 31.97 17.50 8.51
CA LEU A 388 31.82 16.16 9.12
C LEU A 388 31.29 16.16 10.57
N LYS A 389 30.69 17.26 11.03
CA LYS A 389 30.13 17.41 12.38
C LYS A 389 28.67 17.81 12.23
N GLY A 390 27.78 16.99 12.77
CA GLY A 390 26.33 17.23 12.85
C GLY A 390 26.08 18.68 13.22
N LYS A 391 25.55 19.41 12.23
CA LYS A 391 25.04 20.76 12.40
C LYS A 391 23.59 20.67 12.01
N HIS A 392 22.75 21.29 12.83
CA HIS A 392 21.33 21.43 12.54
C HIS A 392 21.16 22.15 11.20
N VAL A 393 20.40 21.52 10.30
CA VAL A 393 19.96 22.12 9.03
C VAL A 393 18.47 22.43 9.20
N SER A 394 18.00 23.50 8.58
CA SER A 394 16.55 23.74 8.50
C SER A 394 15.99 22.85 7.40
N ALA A 395 14.92 22.11 7.70
CA ALA A 395 14.14 21.48 6.64
C ALA A 395 13.62 22.56 5.67
N THR A 396 13.52 22.20 4.39
CA THR A 396 12.86 23.02 3.37
C THR A 396 11.36 23.10 3.65
N ALA A 397 10.79 21.98 4.09
CA ALA A 397 9.42 21.89 4.60
C ALA A 397 9.40 20.91 5.78
N SER A 398 8.57 21.17 6.79
CA SER A 398 8.40 20.29 7.94
C SER A 398 6.94 20.32 8.38
N PHE A 399 6.40 19.14 8.67
CA PHE A 399 4.98 18.94 8.96
C PHE A 399 4.82 18.17 10.26
N THR A 400 3.91 18.64 11.11
CA THR A 400 3.57 18.06 12.41
C THR A 400 2.07 17.78 12.45
N PHE A 401 1.64 16.84 11.62
CA PHE A 401 0.24 16.41 11.53
C PHE A 401 -0.01 15.07 12.24
N HIS A 402 0.90 14.13 12.05
CA HIS A 402 0.81 12.79 12.65
C HIS A 402 1.15 12.82 14.14
N GLN A 403 0.49 11.97 14.91
CA GLN A 403 0.59 11.93 16.38
C GLN A 403 1.33 10.70 16.92
N GLN A 404 1.86 9.89 16.02
CA GLN A 404 2.56 8.63 16.29
C GLN A 404 3.72 8.48 15.29
N PRO A 405 4.65 7.53 15.51
CA PRO A 405 5.80 7.33 14.64
C PRO A 405 5.44 7.23 13.16
N ILE A 406 6.21 7.93 12.30
CA ILE A 406 6.14 7.73 10.86
C ILE A 406 6.74 6.36 10.52
N THR A 407 5.94 5.50 9.88
CA THR A 407 6.29 4.11 9.58
C THR A 407 6.76 3.90 8.14
N SER A 408 6.34 4.77 7.21
CA SER A 408 6.79 4.77 5.82
C SER A 408 6.61 6.14 5.18
N ILE A 409 7.49 6.48 4.23
CA ILE A 409 7.42 7.72 3.45
C ILE A 409 7.93 7.43 2.04
N GLU A 410 7.22 7.89 1.01
CA GLU A 410 7.67 7.74 -0.37
C GLU A 410 7.31 8.97 -1.23
N PHE A 411 8.31 9.56 -1.88
CA PHE A 411 8.05 10.47 -2.99
C PHE A 411 7.33 9.72 -4.12
N HIS A 412 6.43 10.42 -4.81
CA HIS A 412 5.87 9.92 -6.05
C HIS A 412 7.01 9.62 -7.05
N PRO A 413 6.93 8.50 -7.80
CA PRO A 413 8.05 8.06 -8.64
C PRO A 413 8.41 9.02 -9.77
N THR A 414 7.47 9.84 -10.22
CA THR A 414 7.63 10.76 -11.36
C THR A 414 7.33 12.23 -11.03
N GLU A 415 6.67 12.53 -9.90
CA GLU A 415 6.28 13.88 -9.50
C GLU A 415 7.08 14.27 -8.26
N ASP A 416 7.70 15.45 -8.27
CA ASP A 416 8.64 15.88 -7.23
C ASP A 416 7.99 16.56 -6.03
N SER A 417 6.74 17.00 -6.16
CA SER A 417 5.96 17.63 -5.09
C SER A 417 5.07 16.66 -4.32
N ILE A 418 4.77 15.48 -4.87
CA ILE A 418 3.84 14.54 -4.24
C ILE A 418 4.55 13.56 -3.32
N VAL A 419 4.06 13.42 -2.09
CA VAL A 419 4.61 12.51 -1.07
C VAL A 419 3.50 11.71 -0.39
N SER A 420 3.70 10.40 -0.23
CA SER A 420 2.88 9.56 0.64
C SER A 420 3.57 9.35 1.99
N VAL A 421 2.81 9.42 3.08
CA VAL A 421 3.32 9.24 4.44
C VAL A 421 2.39 8.28 5.19
N ALA A 422 2.94 7.23 5.78
CA ALA A 422 2.21 6.30 6.65
C ALA A 422 2.68 6.46 8.09
N SER A 423 1.76 6.37 9.04
CA SER A 423 2.03 6.58 10.47
C SER A 423 1.37 5.51 11.33
N ALA A 424 1.99 5.20 12.47
CA ALA A 424 1.44 4.29 13.46
C ALA A 424 0.13 4.80 14.11
N ASP A 425 -0.33 6.00 13.79
CA ASP A 425 -1.67 6.51 14.09
C ASP A 425 -2.78 5.92 13.21
N SER A 426 -2.45 4.91 12.39
CA SER A 426 -3.34 4.21 11.46
C SER A 426 -3.81 5.07 10.28
N THR A 427 -2.95 5.99 9.82
CA THR A 427 -3.24 6.77 8.61
C THR A 427 -2.15 6.69 7.55
N ILE A 428 -2.59 6.73 6.29
CA ILE A 428 -1.78 7.02 5.11
C ILE A 428 -2.25 8.38 4.59
N THR A 429 -1.34 9.34 4.51
CA THR A 429 -1.61 10.69 4.03
C THR A 429 -0.90 10.94 2.71
N LEU A 430 -1.54 11.69 1.82
CA LEU A 430 -0.92 12.18 0.58
C LEU A 430 -0.78 13.70 0.66
N TRP A 431 0.34 14.19 0.16
CA TRP A 431 0.73 15.59 0.27
C TRP A 431 1.17 16.14 -1.08
N ASP A 432 0.88 17.41 -1.34
CA ASP A 432 1.41 18.18 -2.45
C ASP A 432 2.17 19.40 -1.94
N LEU A 433 3.48 19.33 -2.09
CA LEU A 433 4.42 20.37 -1.64
C LEU A 433 4.40 21.62 -2.55
N SER A 434 3.69 21.59 -3.68
CA SER A 434 3.55 22.74 -4.57
C SER A 434 2.40 23.68 -4.17
N VAL A 435 1.51 23.23 -3.29
CA VAL A 435 0.37 24.02 -2.82
C VAL A 435 0.85 25.10 -1.84
N GLU A 436 0.66 26.35 -2.23
CA GLU A 436 0.70 27.52 -1.36
C GLU A 436 -0.68 28.19 -1.43
N LEU A 437 -1.39 28.31 -0.29
CA LEU A 437 -2.62 29.10 -0.26
C LEU A 437 -2.24 30.59 -0.24
N ASP A 438 -2.87 31.38 -1.10
CA ASP A 438 -2.86 32.84 -0.96
C ASP A 438 -3.63 33.22 0.32
N ASP A 439 -3.16 34.24 1.06
CA ASP A 439 -3.66 34.65 2.39
C ASP A 439 -5.20 34.86 2.47
N GLU A 440 -5.88 35.12 1.35
CA GLU A 440 -7.33 35.31 1.28
C GLU A 440 -8.13 34.00 1.30
N GLU A 441 -7.57 32.89 0.78
CA GLU A 441 -8.23 31.58 0.68
C GLU A 441 -8.09 30.77 1.97
N SER A 442 -7.08 31.07 2.79
CA SER A 442 -6.91 30.51 4.15
C SER A 442 -8.08 30.81 5.11
N LYS A 443 -8.84 31.88 4.82
CA LYS A 443 -10.02 32.29 5.60
C LYS A 443 -11.24 31.40 5.37
N ASP A 444 -11.26 30.60 4.31
CA ASP A 444 -12.39 29.75 3.91
C ASP A 444 -12.10 28.24 4.11
N SER A 445 -11.24 27.91 5.08
CA SER A 445 -10.82 26.55 5.42
C SER A 445 -11.95 25.65 6.01
N GLY A 446 -13.22 26.00 5.80
CA GLY A 446 -14.36 25.21 6.29
C GLY A 446 -14.37 24.99 7.82
N GLY A 447 -13.67 25.84 8.58
CA GLY A 447 -13.52 25.72 10.03
C GLY A 447 -12.40 24.78 10.50
N VAL A 448 -11.41 24.48 9.66
CA VAL A 448 -10.31 23.55 9.97
C VAL A 448 -8.95 24.27 9.97
N GLU A 449 -8.73 25.16 10.94
CA GLU A 449 -7.50 25.98 11.04
C GLU A 449 -6.20 25.16 11.25
N ASP A 450 -6.29 23.90 11.71
CA ASP A 450 -5.11 23.08 12.07
C ASP A 450 -4.60 22.15 10.96
N ILE A 451 -5.24 22.11 9.78
CA ILE A 451 -4.80 21.24 8.69
C ILE A 451 -3.87 22.00 7.74
N PRO A 452 -2.63 21.52 7.49
CA PRO A 452 -1.76 22.13 6.51
C PRO A 452 -2.37 22.08 5.11
N PRO A 453 -2.29 23.15 4.31
CA PRO A 453 -2.88 23.17 2.97
C PRO A 453 -2.23 22.20 1.98
N GLN A 454 -1.01 21.77 2.26
CA GLN A 454 -0.30 20.76 1.47
C GLN A 454 -0.87 19.35 1.66
N LEU A 455 -1.69 19.10 2.70
CA LEU A 455 -2.31 17.80 2.91
C LEU A 455 -3.43 17.61 1.87
N LEU A 456 -3.26 16.68 0.96
CA LEU A 456 -4.28 16.38 -0.06
C LEU A 456 -5.33 15.39 0.45
N PHE A 457 -4.89 14.38 1.20
CA PHE A 457 -5.74 13.23 1.54
C PHE A 457 -5.32 12.52 2.82
N VAL A 458 -6.30 11.92 3.52
CA VAL A 458 -6.10 11.05 4.68
C VAL A 458 -6.88 9.75 4.48
N HIS A 459 -6.18 8.64 4.34
CA HIS A 459 -6.74 7.29 4.32
C HIS A 459 -6.53 6.62 5.68
N TYR A 460 -7.60 6.12 6.29
CA TYR A 460 -7.47 5.27 7.48
C TYR A 460 -7.10 3.83 7.08
N HIS A 461 -5.99 3.33 7.61
CA HIS A 461 -5.61 1.92 7.50
C HIS A 461 -5.03 1.47 8.83
N LYS A 462 -5.77 0.58 9.50
CA LYS A 462 -5.44 0.13 10.84
C LYS A 462 -4.03 -0.45 10.92
N ASP A 463 -3.25 0.02 11.88
CA ASP A 463 -1.90 -0.46 12.18
C ASP A 463 -0.95 -0.44 10.97
N VAL A 464 -1.06 0.57 10.09
CA VAL A 464 -0.26 0.67 8.86
C VAL A 464 1.25 0.56 9.14
N LYS A 465 1.91 -0.28 8.34
CA LYS A 465 3.36 -0.58 8.48
C LYS A 465 4.19 -0.02 7.34
N GLU A 466 3.68 -0.04 6.11
CA GLU A 466 4.40 0.41 4.93
C GLU A 466 3.43 0.86 3.83
N VAL A 467 3.86 1.82 3.02
CA VAL A 467 3.13 2.34 1.85
C VAL A 467 4.08 2.39 0.65
N HIS A 468 3.58 2.04 -0.54
CA HIS A 468 4.30 2.17 -1.81
C HIS A 468 3.42 2.72 -2.92
N TRP A 469 4.02 3.50 -3.82
CA TRP A 469 3.43 3.85 -5.12
C TRP A 469 3.62 2.72 -6.12
N GLN A 470 2.58 2.42 -6.90
CA GLN A 470 2.74 1.54 -8.06
C GLN A 470 3.32 2.33 -9.24
N ARG A 471 4.60 2.10 -9.54
CA ARG A 471 5.38 2.84 -10.56
C ARG A 471 4.82 2.73 -11.97
N GLN A 472 4.16 1.62 -12.31
CA GLN A 472 3.64 1.39 -13.66
C GLN A 472 2.19 1.85 -13.84
N ALA A 473 1.50 2.20 -12.75
CA ALA A 473 0.11 2.67 -12.74
C ALA A 473 0.01 3.94 -11.87
N PRO A 474 0.21 5.12 -12.47
CA PRO A 474 0.20 6.39 -11.74
C PRO A 474 -1.07 6.60 -10.92
N GLY A 475 -0.92 7.16 -9.72
CA GLY A 475 -2.02 7.40 -8.79
C GLY A 475 -2.46 6.18 -7.96
N VAL A 476 -1.96 4.97 -8.26
CA VAL A 476 -2.24 3.78 -7.44
C VAL A 476 -1.31 3.75 -6.23
N VAL A 477 -1.90 3.82 -5.04
CA VAL A 477 -1.22 3.70 -3.75
C VAL A 477 -1.58 2.35 -3.12
N ILE A 478 -0.58 1.72 -2.51
CA ILE A 478 -0.72 0.43 -1.84
C ILE A 478 -0.21 0.57 -0.42
N GLY A 479 -0.99 0.14 0.57
CA GLY A 479 -0.60 0.14 1.97
C GLY A 479 -0.78 -1.23 2.61
N THR A 480 0.15 -1.63 3.49
CA THR A 480 0.01 -2.83 4.34
C THR A 480 -0.18 -2.43 5.81
N GLY A 481 -0.99 -3.18 6.54
CA GLY A 481 -1.34 -2.90 7.93
C GLY A 481 -1.88 -4.13 8.66
N GLY A 482 -2.53 -3.91 9.80
CA GLY A 482 -3.14 -4.98 10.60
C GLY A 482 -4.28 -5.71 9.89
N GLU A 483 -4.91 -5.05 8.92
CA GLU A 483 -6.02 -5.57 8.11
C GLU A 483 -5.58 -6.04 6.70
N GLY A 484 -4.30 -6.33 6.52
CA GLY A 484 -3.75 -6.73 5.22
C GLY A 484 -3.47 -5.53 4.31
N PHE A 485 -3.82 -5.65 3.03
CA PHE A 485 -3.47 -4.67 2.00
C PHE A 485 -4.66 -3.81 1.58
N ARG A 486 -4.43 -2.50 1.43
CA ARG A 486 -5.36 -1.54 0.83
C ARG A 486 -4.75 -1.04 -0.48
N TYR A 487 -5.55 -1.00 -1.55
CA TYR A 487 -5.15 -0.50 -2.88
C TYR A 487 -6.13 0.58 -3.28
N PHE A 488 -5.63 1.77 -3.57
CA PHE A 488 -6.54 2.87 -3.89
C PHE A 488 -5.99 3.87 -4.90
N VAL A 489 -6.93 4.52 -5.60
CA VAL A 489 -6.72 5.69 -6.46
C VAL A 489 -7.74 6.74 -6.03
N LEU A 490 -7.31 7.98 -5.87
CA LEU A 490 -8.20 9.08 -5.45
C LEU A 490 -8.98 9.66 -6.63
N LEU A 491 -10.20 10.14 -6.36
CA LEU A 491 -11.11 10.69 -7.37
C LEU A 491 -10.67 12.07 -7.92
N TYR A 492 -9.90 12.84 -7.14
CA TYR A 492 -9.50 14.20 -7.50
C TYR A 492 -8.05 14.48 -7.11
N ILE A 493 -7.24 14.82 -8.11
CA ILE A 493 -5.99 15.59 -7.96
C ILE A 493 -6.21 16.87 -8.78
N SER A 494 -7.02 17.79 -8.30
CA SER A 494 -7.14 19.11 -8.91
C SER A 494 -7.18 20.19 -7.84
N LEU A 495 -6.01 20.79 -7.60
CA LEU A 495 -5.68 22.20 -7.27
C LEU A 495 -6.63 23.10 -6.43
N LEU A 496 -7.72 22.61 -5.86
CA LEU A 496 -8.72 23.44 -5.19
C LEU A 496 -9.29 22.67 -3.99
N GLY A 497 -8.65 22.85 -2.84
CA GLY A 497 -9.18 22.41 -1.55
C GLY A 497 -8.63 21.07 -1.06
N VAL A 498 -8.25 21.04 0.22
CA VAL A 498 -7.98 19.82 0.98
C VAL A 498 -9.23 18.93 0.91
N ILE A 499 -9.16 17.80 0.22
CA ILE A 499 -10.26 16.83 0.19
C ILE A 499 -10.13 15.94 1.43
N VAL A 500 -10.68 16.42 2.54
CA VAL A 500 -10.97 15.56 3.69
C VAL A 500 -12.31 14.87 3.44
N HIS A 501 -12.37 13.86 2.55
CA HIS A 501 -13.60 13.07 2.36
C HIS A 501 -13.67 11.87 3.33
N TRP A 502 -14.41 12.19 4.40
CA TRP A 502 -15.08 11.49 5.51
C TRP A 502 -14.98 9.96 5.64
N LEU A 503 -14.85 9.53 6.89
CA LEU A 503 -15.01 8.15 7.34
C LEU A 503 -16.27 8.12 8.21
N THR A 504 -17.27 7.33 7.84
CA THR A 504 -18.52 7.25 8.60
C THR A 504 -18.28 6.39 9.84
N CYS A 505 -18.61 6.89 11.04
CA CYS A 505 -18.57 6.10 12.26
C CYS A 505 -19.93 5.42 12.50
N TYR A 506 -19.94 4.09 12.56
CA TYR A 506 -21.13 3.33 12.94
C TYR A 506 -21.00 2.74 14.36
N PRO A 507 -22.08 2.73 15.16
CA PRO A 507 -22.17 1.83 16.31
C PRO A 507 -22.31 0.38 15.81
N SER A 508 -21.45 -0.53 16.30
CA SER A 508 -21.49 -1.95 15.97
C SER A 508 -22.91 -2.55 16.12
N PRO A 509 -23.43 -3.31 15.13
CA PRO A 509 -24.73 -3.98 15.28
C PRO A 509 -24.61 -5.06 16.35
N ALA A 510 -25.27 -4.82 17.50
CA ALA A 510 -25.42 -5.81 18.54
C ALA A 510 -26.02 -7.09 17.95
N SER A 511 -25.29 -8.21 18.08
CA SER A 511 -25.71 -9.52 17.60
C SER A 511 -26.99 -9.97 18.32
N VAL A 512 -28.16 -9.71 17.73
CA VAL A 512 -29.42 -10.29 18.18
C VAL A 512 -29.49 -11.71 17.63
N PHE A 513 -28.87 -12.67 18.33
CA PHE A 513 -29.15 -14.08 18.14
C PHE A 513 -30.61 -14.35 18.57
N LYS A 514 -31.51 -14.48 17.59
CA LYS A 514 -32.81 -15.10 17.79
C LYS A 514 -32.70 -16.56 17.38
N THR A 515 -32.41 -17.43 18.33
CA THR A 515 -32.56 -18.88 18.19
C THR A 515 -34.02 -19.19 17.91
N ILE A 516 -34.33 -19.64 16.69
CA ILE A 516 -35.59 -20.34 16.40
C ILE A 516 -35.21 -21.80 16.22
N SER A 517 -35.56 -22.60 17.22
CA SER A 517 -35.53 -24.06 17.17
C SER A 517 -36.71 -24.57 16.33
N VAL A 518 -36.42 -25.41 15.34
CA VAL A 518 -37.25 -26.57 14.98
C VAL A 518 -36.32 -27.77 14.83
#